data_AF-A0A2L2YH66-F1
#
_entry.id   AF-A0A2L2YH66-F1
#
_cell.length_a   1.000
_cell.length_b   1.000
_cell.length_c   1.000
_cell.angle_alpha   90.00
_cell.angle_beta   90.00
_cell.angle_gamma   90.00
#
_symmetry.space_group_name_H-M   'P 1'
#
loop_
_entity.id
_entity.type
_entity.pdbx_description
1 polymer ?
#
loop_
_entity_poly.entity_id
_entity_poly.type
_entity_poly.pdbx_seq_one_letter_code
_entity_poly.pdbx_strand_id
1 'polypeptide(L)'
;NFFSKYLYGGKKIENLWEVIKNFLILSHSNATVEGGFSINKSLLVENLNEDSIISQRRVYDYVSFINGIKNIDINEKMLDAVKGSRTRWRHALEAKKKEKKEKRKNKKTEISGKRIKEKIDHLKLRKSKLTKTAATELDVLDSEIVKQQNMLRNII
;
A
#
# COMPACT_ATOMS: atom_id res chain seq x y z
N ASN A 1 7.46 -30.36 35.06
CA ASN A 1 6.75 -30.39 33.75
C ASN A 1 5.39 -31.04 33.95
N PHE A 2 4.31 -30.26 33.99
CA PHE A 2 2.96 -30.73 34.36
C PHE A 2 2.37 -31.72 33.35
N PHE A 3 2.60 -31.49 32.05
CA PHE A 3 2.01 -32.30 30.97
C PHE A 3 2.74 -33.62 30.71
N SER A 4 4.04 -33.73 31.02
CA SER A 4 4.80 -34.96 30.76
C SER A 4 4.32 -36.13 31.61
N LYS A 5 3.75 -35.86 32.80
CA LYS A 5 3.20 -36.88 33.70
C LYS A 5 1.91 -37.52 33.17
N TYR A 6 1.13 -36.80 32.36
CA TYR A 6 -0.15 -37.28 31.82
C TYR A 6 -0.04 -37.83 30.39
N LEU A 7 1.04 -37.52 29.68
CA LEU A 7 1.25 -37.93 28.28
C LEU A 7 2.10 -39.20 28.11
N TYR A 8 2.79 -39.67 29.14
CA TYR A 8 3.59 -40.89 29.09
C TYR A 8 2.80 -42.08 29.64
N GLY A 9 2.55 -43.09 28.79
CA GLY A 9 2.27 -44.46 29.25
C GLY A 9 1.00 -45.16 28.76
N GLY A 10 0.21 -44.57 27.87
CA GLY A 10 -1.00 -45.23 27.33
C GLY A 10 -0.86 -45.61 25.86
N LYS A 11 -0.99 -46.90 25.51
CA LYS A 11 -1.13 -47.39 24.12
C LYS A 11 -2.25 -46.66 23.34
N LYS A 12 -3.26 -46.17 24.06
CA LYS A 12 -4.36 -45.36 23.51
C LYS A 12 -3.95 -43.96 23.00
N ILE A 13 -2.78 -43.46 23.41
CA ILE A 13 -2.35 -42.08 23.16
C ILE A 13 -1.25 -42.03 22.07
N GLU A 14 -0.79 -43.19 21.56
CA GLU A 14 0.24 -43.26 20.50
C GLU A 14 -0.22 -42.53 19.22
N ASN A 15 -1.46 -42.77 18.79
CA ASN A 15 -2.02 -42.09 17.62
C ASN A 15 -2.16 -40.58 17.85
N LEU A 16 -2.51 -40.15 19.07
CA LEU A 16 -2.57 -38.73 19.42
C LEU A 16 -1.17 -38.10 19.41
N TRP A 17 -0.16 -38.86 19.83
CA TRP A 17 1.23 -38.41 19.82
C TRP A 17 1.76 -38.24 18.39
N GLU A 18 1.35 -39.08 17.46
CA GLU A 18 1.67 -38.96 16.05
C GLU A 18 1.04 -37.71 15.42
N VAL A 19 -0.22 -37.41 15.77
CA VAL A 19 -0.89 -36.15 15.38
C VAL A 19 -0.20 -34.93 15.98
N ILE A 20 0.18 -34.97 17.27
CA ILE A 20 0.91 -33.87 17.92
C ILE A 20 2.27 -33.67 17.27
N LYS A 21 3.00 -34.74 16.93
CA LYS A 21 4.26 -34.66 16.17
C LYS A 21 4.03 -33.99 14.81
N ASN A 22 3.02 -34.42 14.06
CA ASN A 22 2.69 -33.82 12.77
C ASN A 22 2.26 -32.34 12.91
N PHE A 23 1.55 -31.98 13.98
CA PHE A 23 1.14 -30.60 14.27
C PHE A 23 2.32 -29.72 14.71
N LEU A 24 3.30 -30.27 15.42
CA LEU A 24 4.54 -29.59 15.80
C LEU A 24 5.53 -29.47 14.63
N ILE A 25 5.47 -30.39 13.65
CA ILE A 25 6.26 -30.37 12.41
C ILE A 25 5.60 -29.47 11.35
N LEU A 26 4.26 -29.37 11.34
CA LEU A 26 3.52 -28.37 10.59
C LEU A 26 4.01 -26.99 11.04
N SER A 27 4.89 -26.42 10.21
CA SER A 27 5.57 -25.17 10.51
C SER A 27 4.56 -24.13 10.97
N HIS A 28 4.97 -23.37 11.97
CA HIS A 28 4.34 -22.16 12.44
C HIS A 28 4.34 -21.10 11.32
N SER A 29 3.58 -21.29 10.24
CA SER A 29 3.39 -20.32 9.15
C SER A 29 2.47 -19.16 9.58
N ASN A 30 2.57 -18.80 10.86
CA ASN A 30 2.03 -17.62 11.53
C ASN A 30 2.85 -17.32 12.81
N ALA A 31 4.12 -17.77 12.90
CA ALA A 31 5.07 -17.15 13.80
C ALA A 31 5.46 -15.83 13.15
N THR A 32 4.72 -14.81 13.55
CA THR A 32 5.04 -13.39 13.42
C THR A 32 6.52 -13.16 13.13
N VAL A 33 6.80 -12.67 11.94
CA VAL A 33 8.14 -12.31 11.43
C VAL A 33 8.72 -11.08 12.18
N GLU A 34 8.21 -10.77 13.37
CA GLU A 34 8.55 -9.58 14.13
C GLU A 34 9.27 -9.97 15.42
N GLY A 35 10.60 -9.94 15.34
CA GLY A 35 11.44 -9.62 16.50
C GLY A 35 12.14 -10.80 17.16
N GLY A 36 13.34 -11.14 16.69
CA GLY A 36 14.20 -12.06 17.45
C GLY A 36 15.54 -12.41 16.81
N PHE A 37 16.45 -11.44 16.74
CA PHE A 37 17.90 -11.68 16.69
C PHE A 37 18.44 -12.74 15.71
N SER A 38 18.47 -12.39 14.43
CA SER A 38 19.71 -12.60 13.68
C SER A 38 19.89 -11.42 12.76
N ILE A 39 21.04 -10.77 12.90
CA ILE A 39 21.49 -9.70 12.03
C ILE A 39 21.27 -10.16 10.59
N ASN A 40 20.45 -9.41 9.88
CA ASN A 40 20.06 -9.63 8.51
C ASN A 40 21.24 -9.41 7.54
N LYS A 41 22.37 -10.07 7.77
CA LYS A 41 23.63 -9.86 7.03
C LYS A 41 23.65 -10.60 5.71
N SER A 42 22.85 -11.66 5.59
CA SER A 42 22.68 -12.47 4.38
C SER A 42 21.56 -11.98 3.44
N LEU A 43 20.57 -11.20 3.92
CA LEU A 43 19.48 -10.67 3.07
C LEU A 43 19.72 -9.23 2.58
N LEU A 44 20.91 -8.65 2.77
CA LEU A 44 21.26 -7.36 2.15
C LEU A 44 21.21 -7.42 0.62
N VAL A 45 21.32 -8.61 0.03
CA VAL A 45 21.25 -8.82 -1.42
C VAL A 45 19.83 -8.64 -1.96
N GLU A 46 18.80 -9.00 -1.19
CA GLU A 46 17.40 -8.97 -1.68
C GLU A 46 16.78 -7.58 -1.68
N ASN A 47 17.33 -6.61 -0.94
CA ASN A 47 16.79 -5.25 -0.87
C ASN A 47 17.64 -4.20 -1.62
N LEU A 48 18.49 -4.66 -2.53
CA LEU A 48 19.22 -3.77 -3.43
C LEU A 48 18.29 -3.25 -4.52
N ASN A 49 18.40 -1.96 -4.83
CA ASN A 49 17.75 -1.40 -6.01
C ASN A 49 18.31 -2.07 -7.27
N GLU A 50 17.48 -2.25 -8.30
CA GLU A 50 17.87 -2.88 -9.56
C GLU A 50 19.14 -2.26 -10.15
N ASP A 51 19.23 -0.92 -10.16
CA ASP A 51 20.42 -0.19 -10.59
C ASP A 51 21.70 -0.59 -9.84
N SER A 52 21.57 -0.89 -8.55
CA SER A 52 22.70 -1.31 -7.70
C SER A 52 23.15 -2.72 -8.04
N ILE A 53 22.20 -3.63 -8.32
CA ILE A 53 22.49 -5.00 -8.75
C ILE A 53 23.19 -4.99 -10.12
N ILE A 54 22.67 -4.22 -11.07
CA ILE A 54 23.27 -4.07 -12.41
C ILE A 54 24.69 -3.52 -12.29
N SER A 55 24.90 -2.51 -11.45
CA SER A 55 26.22 -1.90 -11.24
C SER A 55 27.20 -2.88 -10.62
N GLN A 56 26.77 -3.66 -9.62
CA GLN A 56 27.61 -4.67 -8.98
C GLN A 56 27.97 -5.80 -9.95
N ARG A 57 27.01 -6.26 -10.74
CA ARG A 57 27.24 -7.28 -11.78
C ARG A 57 28.25 -6.81 -12.81
N ARG A 58 28.12 -5.57 -13.30
CA ARG A 58 29.09 -4.99 -14.25
C ARG A 58 30.51 -4.98 -13.69
N VAL A 59 30.68 -4.63 -12.41
CA VAL A 59 31.99 -4.68 -11.74
C VAL A 59 32.49 -6.12 -11.67
N TYR A 60 31.65 -7.05 -11.21
CA TYR A 60 32.02 -8.46 -11.09
C TYR A 60 32.44 -9.08 -12.43
N ASP A 61 31.68 -8.83 -13.50
CA ASP A 61 31.95 -9.35 -14.84
C ASP A 61 33.30 -8.81 -15.36
N TYR A 62 33.58 -7.53 -15.14
CA TYR A 62 34.86 -6.92 -15.53
C TYR A 62 36.05 -7.48 -14.75
N VAL A 63 35.92 -7.65 -13.42
CA VAL A 63 36.97 -8.24 -12.59
C VAL A 63 37.23 -9.70 -12.99
N SER A 64 36.17 -10.44 -13.32
CA SER A 64 36.27 -11.83 -13.77
C SER A 64 36.95 -11.93 -15.12
N PHE A 65 36.63 -11.03 -16.06
CA PHE A 65 37.27 -10.94 -17.39
C PHE A 65 38.78 -10.67 -17.30
N ILE A 66 39.21 -9.85 -16.34
CA ILE A 66 40.62 -9.47 -16.13
C ILE A 66 41.39 -10.49 -15.26
N ASN A 67 40.70 -11.58 -14.87
CA ASN A 67 41.28 -12.69 -14.11
C ASN A 67 41.74 -12.26 -12.69
N GLY A 68 41.03 -11.30 -12.10
CA GLY A 68 41.23 -10.88 -10.72
C GLY A 68 41.60 -9.41 -10.54
N ILE A 69 41.49 -8.94 -9.30
CA ILE A 69 41.57 -7.50 -8.95
C ILE A 69 42.98 -6.93 -9.17
N LYS A 70 44.03 -7.76 -9.07
CA LYS A 70 45.43 -7.32 -9.18
C LYS A 70 45.82 -6.87 -10.59
N ASN A 71 45.08 -7.29 -11.60
CA ASN A 71 45.36 -6.98 -13.01
C ASN A 71 44.58 -5.76 -13.51
N ILE A 72 43.85 -5.07 -12.63
CA ILE A 72 43.07 -3.88 -13.00
C ILE A 72 44.00 -2.68 -13.04
N ASP A 73 44.19 -2.12 -14.23
CA ASP A 73 44.88 -0.84 -14.40
C ASP A 73 43.93 0.33 -14.06
N ILE A 74 44.37 1.21 -13.15
CA ILE A 74 43.55 2.34 -12.66
C ILE A 74 43.80 3.54 -13.57
N ASN A 75 42.84 3.80 -14.46
CA ASN A 75 42.90 4.93 -15.39
C ASN A 75 42.44 6.25 -14.74
N GLU A 76 42.96 7.38 -15.20
CA GLU A 76 42.57 8.75 -14.81
C GLU A 76 41.05 8.96 -14.93
N LYS A 77 40.43 8.41 -15.98
CA LYS A 77 38.96 8.45 -16.17
C LYS A 77 38.19 7.81 -15.01
N MET A 78 38.72 6.75 -14.40
CA MET A 78 38.09 6.12 -13.23
C MET A 78 38.20 7.04 -12.01
N LEU A 79 39.35 7.68 -11.82
CA LEU A 79 39.55 8.64 -10.75
C LEU A 79 38.58 9.82 -10.89
N ASP A 80 38.44 10.38 -12.08
CA ASP A 80 37.51 11.48 -12.35
C ASP A 80 36.04 11.07 -12.18
N ALA A 81 35.69 9.86 -12.59
CA ALA A 81 34.38 9.29 -12.31
C ALA A 81 34.13 9.19 -10.80
N VAL A 82 35.12 8.84 -9.99
CA VAL A 82 34.97 8.70 -8.53
C VAL A 82 34.95 10.06 -7.81
N LYS A 83 35.73 11.06 -8.26
CA LYS A 83 35.89 12.39 -7.62
C LYS A 83 34.56 13.12 -7.33
N GLY A 84 33.52 12.87 -8.12
CA GLY A 84 32.18 13.45 -7.93
C GLY A 84 31.07 12.47 -7.49
N SER A 85 31.40 11.22 -7.18
CA SER A 85 30.39 10.18 -6.91
C SER A 85 29.49 10.52 -5.72
N ARG A 86 30.08 11.01 -4.62
CA ARG A 86 29.38 11.35 -3.38
C ARG A 86 28.43 12.54 -3.54
N THR A 87 28.78 13.53 -4.33
CA THR A 87 27.91 14.69 -4.59
C THR A 87 26.75 14.27 -5.48
N ARG A 88 27.00 13.53 -6.57
CA ARG A 88 25.95 12.98 -7.43
C ARG A 88 24.96 12.11 -6.66
N TRP A 89 25.46 11.23 -5.78
CA TRP A 89 24.61 10.40 -4.92
C TRP A 89 23.72 11.25 -4.00
N ARG A 90 24.28 12.30 -3.37
CA ARG A 90 23.49 13.23 -2.54
C ARG A 90 22.39 13.94 -3.34
N HIS A 91 22.72 14.46 -4.51
CA HIS A 91 21.73 15.11 -5.39
C HIS A 91 20.62 14.13 -5.80
N ALA A 92 20.97 12.89 -6.18
CA ALA A 92 19.99 11.86 -6.52
C ALA A 92 19.09 11.50 -5.32
N LEU A 93 19.64 11.44 -4.11
CA LEU A 93 18.90 11.18 -2.88
C LEU A 93 17.89 12.32 -2.59
N GLU A 94 18.32 13.56 -2.75
CA GLU A 94 17.45 14.74 -2.58
C GLU A 94 16.34 14.79 -3.63
N ALA A 95 16.66 14.50 -4.89
CA ALA A 95 15.68 14.42 -5.97
C ALA A 95 14.61 13.34 -5.67
N LYS A 96 15.03 12.12 -5.29
CA LYS A 96 14.11 11.05 -4.89
C LYS A 96 13.24 11.45 -3.69
N LYS A 97 13.77 12.20 -2.73
CA LYS A 97 12.98 12.74 -1.59
C LYS A 97 11.95 13.76 -2.04
N LYS A 98 12.31 14.68 -2.93
CA LYS A 98 11.39 15.70 -3.49
C LYS A 98 10.27 15.05 -4.29
N GLU A 99 10.60 14.13 -5.18
CA GLU A 99 9.64 13.39 -6.00
C GLU A 99 8.64 12.60 -5.13
N LYS A 100 9.11 11.91 -4.08
CA LYS A 100 8.22 11.22 -3.13
C LYS A 100 7.27 12.17 -2.41
N LYS A 101 7.75 13.36 -2.00
CA LYS A 101 6.90 14.38 -1.36
C LYS A 101 5.85 14.91 -2.34
N GLU A 102 6.22 15.14 -3.58
CA GLU A 102 5.33 15.65 -4.62
C GLU A 102 4.26 14.63 -5.02
N LYS A 103 4.65 13.36 -5.27
CA LYS A 103 3.70 12.26 -5.49
C LYS A 103 2.69 12.12 -4.35
N ARG A 104 3.12 12.28 -3.09
CA ARG A 104 2.23 12.26 -1.92
C ARG A 104 1.27 13.44 -1.90
N LYS A 105 1.74 14.65 -2.25
CA LYS A 105 0.89 15.84 -2.35
C LYS A 105 -0.16 15.67 -3.46
N ASN A 106 0.27 15.25 -4.65
CA ASN A 106 -0.61 15.06 -5.81
C ASN A 106 -1.67 13.99 -5.54
N LYS A 107 -1.29 12.88 -4.90
CA LYS A 107 -2.26 11.85 -4.50
C LYS A 107 -3.28 12.37 -3.50
N LYS A 108 -2.86 13.22 -2.54
CA LYS A 108 -3.79 13.86 -1.59
C LYS A 108 -4.75 14.82 -2.31
N THR A 109 -4.24 15.69 -3.18
CA THR A 109 -5.06 16.65 -3.92
C THR A 109 -6.05 15.95 -4.84
N GLU A 110 -5.62 14.89 -5.53
CA GLU A 110 -6.47 14.07 -6.39
C GLU A 110 -7.62 13.42 -5.60
N ILE A 111 -7.34 12.82 -4.44
CA ILE A 111 -8.36 12.23 -3.57
C ILE A 111 -9.33 13.29 -3.07
N SER A 112 -8.83 14.46 -2.63
CA SER A 112 -9.71 15.55 -2.21
C SER A 112 -10.57 16.09 -3.35
N GLY A 113 -10.03 16.19 -4.56
CA GLY A 113 -10.76 16.62 -5.74
C GLY A 113 -11.90 15.67 -6.10
N LYS A 114 -11.64 14.35 -6.07
CA LYS A 114 -12.67 13.32 -6.28
C LYS A 114 -13.81 13.46 -5.26
N ARG A 115 -13.49 13.61 -3.97
CA ARG A 115 -14.49 13.80 -2.90
C ARG A 115 -15.32 15.07 -3.08
N ILE A 116 -14.71 16.18 -3.51
CA ILE A 116 -15.43 17.43 -3.77
C ILE A 116 -16.38 17.25 -4.95
N LYS A 117 -15.94 16.58 -6.02
CA LYS A 117 -16.77 16.29 -7.20
C LYS A 117 -17.99 15.44 -6.85
N GLU A 118 -17.78 14.35 -6.09
CA GLU A 118 -18.87 13.49 -5.58
C GLU A 118 -19.89 14.28 -4.75
N LYS A 119 -19.42 15.18 -3.87
CA LYS A 119 -20.30 16.06 -3.09
C LYS A 119 -21.10 17.00 -3.99
N ILE A 120 -20.48 17.60 -5.01
CA ILE A 120 -21.17 18.48 -5.96
C ILE A 120 -22.26 17.70 -6.69
N ASP A 121 -21.97 16.50 -7.17
CA ASP A 121 -22.93 15.68 -7.91
C ASP A 121 -24.09 15.24 -7.01
N HIS A 122 -23.81 14.85 -5.77
CA HIS A 122 -24.84 14.55 -4.77
C HIS A 122 -25.73 15.78 -4.47
N LEU A 123 -25.15 16.96 -4.31
CA LEU A 123 -25.89 18.20 -4.09
C LEU A 123 -26.75 18.58 -5.30
N LYS A 124 -26.24 18.44 -6.53
CA LYS A 124 -27.01 18.66 -7.76
C LYS A 124 -28.21 17.72 -7.86
N LEU A 125 -28.00 16.43 -7.57
CA LEU A 125 -29.07 15.44 -7.57
C LEU A 125 -30.13 15.78 -6.52
N ARG A 126 -29.71 16.12 -5.29
CA ARG A 126 -30.62 16.52 -4.21
C ARG A 126 -31.43 17.76 -4.60
N LYS A 127 -30.78 18.78 -5.17
CA LYS A 127 -31.45 19.99 -5.68
C LYS A 127 -32.53 19.64 -6.71
N SER A 128 -32.21 18.81 -7.70
CA SER A 128 -33.18 18.39 -8.73
C SER A 128 -34.38 17.64 -8.15
N LYS A 129 -34.16 16.76 -7.16
CA LYS A 129 -35.26 16.06 -6.48
C LYS A 129 -36.18 17.03 -5.74
N LEU A 130 -35.61 17.95 -4.94
CA LEU A 130 -36.35 18.98 -4.21
C LEU A 130 -37.17 19.90 -5.14
N THR A 131 -36.63 20.28 -6.29
CA THR A 131 -37.37 21.11 -7.25
C THR A 131 -38.56 20.38 -7.86
N LYS A 132 -38.44 19.05 -8.07
CA LYS A 132 -39.54 18.24 -8.59
C LYS A 132 -40.64 18.06 -7.54
N THR A 133 -40.28 17.79 -6.30
CA THR A 133 -41.26 17.64 -5.20
C THR A 133 -41.99 18.95 -4.92
N ALA A 134 -41.27 20.08 -4.90
CA ALA A 134 -41.89 21.38 -4.73
C ALA A 134 -42.87 21.71 -5.87
N ALA A 135 -42.54 21.37 -7.12
CA ALA A 135 -43.46 21.56 -8.25
C ALA A 135 -44.72 20.71 -8.13
N THR A 136 -44.60 19.45 -7.69
CA THR A 136 -45.77 18.59 -7.46
C THR A 136 -46.61 19.07 -6.28
N GLU A 137 -45.99 19.57 -5.21
CA GLU A 137 -46.71 20.14 -4.06
C GLU A 137 -47.48 21.41 -4.44
N LEU A 138 -46.91 22.25 -5.29
CA LEU A 138 -47.60 23.43 -5.83
C LEU A 138 -48.84 23.03 -6.64
N ASP A 139 -48.73 22.04 -7.53
CA ASP A 139 -49.86 21.57 -8.35
C ASP A 139 -51.00 21.01 -7.48
N VAL A 140 -50.66 20.28 -6.41
CA VAL A 140 -51.65 19.79 -5.43
C VAL A 140 -52.32 20.95 -4.70
N LEU A 141 -51.56 21.95 -4.23
CA LEU A 141 -52.11 23.11 -3.55
C LEU A 141 -53.01 23.95 -4.48
N ASP A 142 -52.62 24.16 -5.74
CA ASP A 142 -53.42 24.87 -6.73
C ASP A 142 -54.75 24.14 -6.99
N SER A 143 -54.72 22.81 -7.11
CA SER A 143 -55.93 22.00 -7.28
C SER A 143 -56.89 22.11 -6.08
N GLU A 144 -56.35 22.15 -4.85
CA GLU A 144 -57.15 22.29 -3.64
C GLU A 144 -57.71 23.72 -3.51
N ILE A 145 -56.93 24.75 -3.85
CA ILE A 145 -57.41 26.14 -3.89
C ILE A 145 -58.61 26.27 -4.84
N VAL A 146 -58.53 25.71 -6.05
CA VAL A 146 -59.64 25.73 -7.02
C VAL A 146 -60.87 25.01 -6.47
N LYS A 147 -60.68 23.86 -5.82
CA LYS A 147 -61.77 23.11 -5.18
C LYS A 147 -62.46 23.92 -4.08
N GLN A 148 -61.69 24.57 -3.21
CA GLN A 148 -62.21 25.42 -2.14
C GLN A 148 -62.95 26.65 -2.70
N GLN A 149 -62.41 27.28 -3.75
CA GLN A 149 -63.08 28.40 -4.44
C GLN A 149 -64.42 27.99 -5.06
N ASN A 150 -64.50 26.80 -5.65
CA ASN A 150 -65.74 26.26 -6.21
C ASN A 150 -66.77 25.94 -5.12
N MET A 151 -66.34 25.37 -3.98
CA MET A 151 -67.22 25.16 -2.83
C MET A 151 -67.77 26.48 -2.30
N LEU A 152 -66.94 27.52 -2.19
CA LEU A 152 -67.39 28.85 -1.76
C LEU A 152 -68.43 29.46 -2.72
N ARG A 153 -68.24 29.33 -4.05
CA ARG A 153 -69.22 29.80 -5.05
C ARG A 153 -70.56 29.08 -4.99
N ASN A 154 -70.62 27.85 -4.52
CA ASN A 154 -71.86 27.08 -4.42
C ASN A 154 -72.64 27.37 -3.12
N ILE A 155 -72.02 28.06 -2.16
CA ILE A 155 -72.63 28.41 -0.86
C ILE A 155 -73.21 29.83 -0.88
N ILE A 156 -72.63 30.73 -1.68
CA ILE A 156 -73.08 32.12 -1.88
C ILE A 156 -74.10 32.16 -3.02
#